data_AF-A0A3M2L033-F1
#
_entry.id   AF-A0A3M2L033-F1
#
_cell.length_a   1.000
_cell.length_b   1.000
_cell.length_c   1.000
_cell.angle_alpha   90.00
_cell.angle_beta   90.00
_cell.angle_gamma   90.00
#
_symmetry.space_group_name_H-M   'P 1'
#
loop_
_entity.id
_entity.type
_entity.pdbx_description
1 polymer ?
#
loop_
_entity_poly.entity_id
_entity_poly.type
_entity_poly.pdbx_seq_one_letter_code
_entity_poly.pdbx_strand_id
1 'polypeptide(L)'
;MRRNTGQCVADAGLTEETMTARSEFERELHGPVAALDLLTETEIAELLHLFRTVQEQERAGLAAALDRIGHAVPRPLRGLGRRIMFGDNVTR
;
A
#
# COMPACT_ATOMS: atom_id res chain seq x y z
N MET A 1 36.43 44.55 15.94
CA MET A 1 36.60 43.08 15.82
C MET A 1 35.61 42.44 16.78
N ARG A 2 34.61 41.64 16.41
CA ARG A 2 34.55 40.56 15.41
C ARG A 2 33.15 40.49 14.77
N ARG A 3 33.11 40.02 13.53
CA ARG A 3 31.90 39.63 12.78
C ARG A 3 31.26 38.43 13.47
N ASN A 4 29.92 38.37 13.54
CA ASN A 4 29.21 37.09 13.50
C ASN A 4 27.85 37.25 12.80
N THR A 5 27.90 37.37 11.49
CA THR A 5 26.85 36.91 10.59
C THR A 5 27.05 35.39 10.42
N GLY A 6 26.13 34.62 10.97
CA GLY A 6 26.11 33.15 10.88
C GLY A 6 24.93 32.64 11.71
N GLN A 7 23.75 32.52 11.13
CA GLN A 7 23.30 31.24 10.58
C GLN A 7 23.02 30.21 11.70
N CYS A 8 21.81 30.26 12.26
CA CYS A 8 21.10 29.09 12.80
C CYS A 8 19.59 29.31 12.57
N VAL A 9 19.22 29.48 11.29
CA VAL A 9 17.92 29.02 10.80
C VAL A 9 18.09 27.54 10.49
N ALA A 10 17.75 26.69 11.45
CA ALA A 10 17.62 25.25 11.27
C ALA A 10 16.73 24.67 12.38
N ASP A 11 15.55 25.28 12.59
CA ASP A 11 14.47 24.68 13.41
C ASP A 11 13.13 24.80 12.67
N ALA A 12 13.19 24.65 11.35
CA ALA A 12 12.04 24.55 10.47
C ALA A 12 12.22 23.28 9.64
N GLY A 13 11.67 22.15 10.09
CA GLY A 13 11.75 20.92 9.31
C GLY A 13 11.23 19.63 9.94
N LEU A 14 10.33 19.68 10.95
CA LEU A 14 9.77 18.46 11.56
C LEU A 14 8.28 18.23 11.27
N THR A 15 7.64 18.99 10.39
CA THR A 15 6.19 18.88 10.15
C THR A 15 5.78 19.12 8.70
N GLU A 16 6.59 18.67 7.75
CA GLU A 16 6.09 18.25 6.46
C GLU A 16 6.70 16.87 6.24
N GLU A 17 6.00 15.81 6.66
CA GLU A 17 6.14 14.52 5.97
C GLU A 17 5.79 14.81 4.52
N THR A 18 6.79 15.22 3.73
CA THR A 18 6.64 15.23 2.28
C THR A 18 6.29 13.79 1.95
N MET A 19 5.05 13.54 1.49
CA MET A 19 4.63 12.21 1.06
C MET A 19 5.47 11.85 -0.17
N THR A 20 6.66 11.30 0.07
CA THR A 20 7.53 10.79 -0.97
C THR A 20 6.98 9.44 -1.41
N ALA A 21 7.13 9.14 -2.69
CA ALA A 21 6.87 7.83 -3.27
C ALA A 21 7.57 6.73 -2.46
N ARG A 22 8.75 7.03 -1.88
CA ARG A 22 9.46 6.14 -0.98
C ARG A 22 8.66 5.80 0.28
N SER A 23 8.24 6.82 1.03
CA SER A 23 7.45 6.61 2.26
C SER A 23 6.15 5.88 1.97
N GLU A 24 5.51 6.19 0.84
CA GLU A 24 4.31 5.48 0.40
C GLU A 24 4.59 4.02 0.06
N PHE A 25 5.69 3.74 -0.63
CA PHE A 25 6.01 2.38 -1.05
C PHE A 25 6.45 1.50 0.13
N GLU A 26 7.24 2.03 1.06
CA GLU A 26 7.59 1.34 2.30
C GLU A 26 6.35 1.04 3.17
N ARG A 27 5.37 1.96 3.19
CA ARG A 27 4.08 1.73 3.84
C ARG A 27 3.31 0.57 3.20
N GLU A 28 3.30 0.49 1.87
CA GLU A 28 2.63 -0.60 1.14
C GLU A 28 3.35 -1.95 1.26
N LEU A 29 4.68 -1.94 1.40
CA LEU A 29 5.49 -3.14 1.62
C LEU A 29 5.59 -3.53 3.11
N HIS A 30 4.91 -2.80 3.99
CA HIS A 30 4.89 -3.01 5.44
C HIS A 30 6.26 -2.93 6.12
N GLY A 31 7.15 -2.07 5.61
CA GLY A 31 8.44 -1.83 6.24
C GLY A 31 9.46 -1.15 5.32
N PRO A 32 10.62 -0.76 5.89
CA PRO A 32 11.70 -0.15 5.14
C PRO A 32 12.35 -1.14 4.17
N VAL A 33 12.69 -0.66 2.98
CA VAL A 33 13.27 -1.49 1.92
C VAL A 33 14.57 -0.87 1.42
N ALA A 34 15.71 -1.48 1.78
CA ALA A 34 17.04 -0.99 1.42
C ALA A 34 17.28 -0.89 -0.10
N ALA A 35 16.55 -1.66 -0.90
CA ALA A 35 16.66 -1.57 -2.36
C ALA A 35 16.19 -0.20 -2.91
N LEU A 36 15.32 0.52 -2.18
CA LEU A 36 14.86 1.85 -2.58
C LEU A 36 15.95 2.93 -2.41
N ASP A 37 17.03 2.66 -1.67
CA ASP A 37 18.18 3.58 -1.55
C ASP A 37 18.95 3.76 -2.86
N LEU A 38 18.80 2.83 -3.79
CA LEU A 38 19.49 2.84 -5.08
C LEU A 38 18.68 3.52 -6.19
N LEU A 39 17.46 3.95 -5.88
CA LEU A 39 16.50 4.46 -6.85
C LEU A 39 16.23 5.95 -6.64
N THR A 40 15.97 6.63 -7.74
CA THR A 40 15.46 8.01 -7.73
C THR A 40 13.99 8.04 -7.33
N GLU A 41 13.52 9.20 -6.84
CA GLU A 41 12.12 9.40 -6.45
C GLU A 41 11.13 9.06 -7.58
N THR A 42 11.48 9.38 -8.83
CA THR A 42 10.68 9.06 -10.01
C THR A 42 10.59 7.55 -10.26
N GLU A 43 11.71 6.83 -10.17
CA GLU A 43 11.74 5.37 -10.34
C GLU A 43 10.93 4.67 -9.24
N ILE A 44 11.00 5.18 -8.01
CA ILE A 44 10.19 4.69 -6.89
C ILE A 44 8.70 4.94 -7.17
N ALA A 45 8.32 6.11 -7.67
CA ALA A 45 6.93 6.42 -8.03
C ALA A 45 6.41 5.51 -9.14
N GLU A 46 7.22 5.22 -10.16
CA GLU A 46 6.87 4.28 -11.23
C GLU A 46 6.69 2.85 -10.70
N LEU A 47 7.60 2.38 -9.84
CA LEU A 47 7.49 1.06 -9.20
C LEU A 47 6.25 0.96 -8.31
N LEU A 48 5.96 2.01 -7.55
CA LEU A 48 4.76 2.09 -6.72
C LEU A 48 3.49 2.02 -7.59
N HIS A 49 3.45 2.73 -8.72
CA HIS A 49 2.33 2.67 -9.64
C HIS A 49 2.15 1.27 -10.25
N LEU A 50 3.24 0.64 -10.68
CA LEU A 50 3.22 -0.73 -11.19
C LEU A 50 2.73 -1.72 -10.13
N PHE A 51 3.24 -1.58 -8.90
CA PHE A 51 2.86 -2.43 -7.77
C PHE A 51 1.37 -2.33 -7.44
N ARG A 52 0.82 -1.11 -7.36
CA ARG A 52 -0.62 -0.88 -7.17
C ARG A 52 -1.46 -1.52 -8.28
N THR A 53 -1.03 -1.35 -9.53
CA THR A 53 -1.71 -1.92 -10.70
C THR A 53 -1.76 -3.46 -10.62
N VAL A 54 -0.64 -4.10 -10.25
CA VAL A 54 -0.58 -5.55 -10.09
C VAL A 54 -1.45 -6.02 -8.92
N GLN A 55 -1.42 -5.33 -7.77
CA GLN A 55 -2.29 -5.66 -6.62
C GLN A 55 -3.78 -5.59 -6.99
N GLU A 56 -4.20 -4.58 -7.76
CA GLU A 56 -5.58 -4.47 -8.21
C GLU A 56 -5.99 -5.63 -9.11
N GLN A 57 -5.12 -6.02 -10.05
CA GLN A 57 -5.34 -7.17 -10.92
C GLN A 57 -5.42 -8.49 -10.15
N GLU A 58 -4.53 -8.69 -9.17
CA GLU A 58 -4.53 -9.87 -8.32
C GLU A 58 -5.82 -9.96 -7.48
N ARG A 59 -6.23 -8.85 -6.85
CA ARG A 59 -7.49 -8.77 -6.10
C ARG A 59 -8.70 -9.09 -6.98
N ALA A 60 -8.75 -8.54 -8.20
CA ALA A 60 -9.82 -8.82 -9.14
C ALA A 60 -9.84 -10.30 -9.57
N GLY A 61 -8.68 -10.88 -9.84
CA GLY A 61 -8.54 -12.29 -10.19
C GLY A 61 -8.98 -13.22 -9.04
N LEU A 62 -8.59 -12.89 -7.82
CA LEU A 62 -8.98 -13.62 -6.61
C LEU A 62 -10.49 -13.53 -6.36
N ALA A 63 -11.07 -12.33 -6.45
CA ALA A 63 -12.52 -12.14 -6.36
C ALA A 63 -13.28 -12.98 -7.40
N ALA A 64 -12.82 -13.01 -8.64
CA ALA A 64 -13.42 -13.83 -9.70
C ALA A 64 -13.27 -15.33 -9.47
N ALA A 65 -12.18 -15.78 -8.84
CA ALA A 65 -12.01 -17.17 -8.43
C ALA A 65 -12.98 -17.54 -7.30
N LEU A 66 -13.15 -16.66 -6.32
CA LEU A 66 -14.06 -16.83 -5.20
C LEU A 66 -15.52 -16.85 -5.63
N ASP A 67 -15.93 -15.98 -6.56
CA ASP A 67 -17.29 -16.00 -7.11
C ASP A 67 -17.58 -17.33 -7.81
N ARG A 68 -16.61 -17.88 -8.56
CA ARG A 68 -16.74 -19.21 -9.18
C ARG A 68 -16.94 -20.32 -8.15
N ILE A 69 -16.17 -20.29 -7.05
CA ILE A 69 -16.34 -21.24 -5.93
C ILE A 69 -17.71 -21.06 -5.27
N GLY A 70 -18.13 -19.82 -5.00
CA GLY A 70 -19.44 -19.52 -4.43
C GLY A 70 -20.59 -19.98 -5.32
N HIS A 71 -20.43 -19.90 -6.64
CA HIS A 71 -21.39 -20.42 -7.60
C HIS A 71 -21.49 -21.95 -7.61
N ALA A 72 -20.36 -22.64 -7.39
CA ALA A 72 -20.31 -24.10 -7.26
C ALA A 72 -20.97 -24.63 -5.97
N VAL A 73 -21.18 -23.76 -4.96
CA VAL A 73 -21.91 -24.13 -3.74
C VAL A 73 -23.42 -24.09 -3.98
N PRO A 74 -24.17 -25.17 -3.63
CA PRO A 74 -25.63 -25.20 -3.73
C PRO A 74 -26.25 -24.05 -2.93
N ARG A 75 -27.24 -23.37 -3.51
CA ARG A 75 -27.95 -22.22 -2.92
C ARG A 75 -28.28 -22.32 -1.41
N PRO A 76 -28.79 -23.44 -0.85
CA PRO A 76 -29.11 -23.52 0.58
C PRO A 76 -27.89 -23.41 1.52
N LEU A 77 -26.67 -23.63 1.02
CA LEU A 77 -25.44 -23.61 1.83
C LEU A 77 -24.52 -22.41 1.56
N ARG A 78 -24.84 -21.58 0.55
CA ARG A 78 -24.00 -20.43 0.15
C ARG A 78 -23.74 -19.45 1.29
N GLY A 79 -24.73 -19.21 2.15
CA GLY A 79 -24.57 -18.33 3.31
C GLY A 79 -23.54 -18.87 4.31
N LEU A 80 -23.57 -20.18 4.57
CA LEU A 80 -22.64 -20.83 5.50
C LEU A 80 -21.21 -20.91 4.90
N GLY A 81 -21.10 -21.28 3.63
CA GLY A 81 -19.82 -21.34 2.93
C GLY A 81 -19.14 -19.98 2.83
N ARG A 82 -19.90 -18.92 2.52
CA ARG A 82 -19.38 -17.55 2.45
C ARG A 82 -18.89 -17.05 3.82
N ARG A 83 -19.59 -17.41 4.89
CA ARG A 83 -19.23 -17.06 6.27
C ARG A 83 -17.95 -17.76 6.75
N ILE A 84 -17.74 -19.01 6.34
CA ILE A 84 -16.50 -19.75 6.63
C ILE A 84 -15.31 -19.20 5.82
N MET A 85 -15.51 -18.86 4.55
CA MET A 85 -14.41 -18.41 3.67
C MET A 85 -14.00 -16.94 3.87
N PHE A 86 -14.91 -16.06 4.31
CA PHE A 86 -14.65 -14.61 4.37
C PHE A 86 -14.85 -13.99 5.76
N GLY A 87 -15.27 -14.79 6.76
CA GLY A 87 -15.68 -14.28 8.06
C GLY A 87 -16.94 -13.42 8.00
N ASP A 88 -17.30 -12.80 9.12
CA ASP A 88 -18.55 -12.01 9.25
C ASP A 88 -18.49 -10.63 8.53
N ASN A 89 -17.39 -10.31 7.85
CA ASN A 89 -17.13 -8.99 7.26
C ASN A 89 -17.90 -8.68 5.95
N VAL A 90 -18.66 -9.64 5.43
CA VAL A 90 -19.36 -9.50 4.13
C VAL A 90 -20.83 -9.07 4.28
N THR A 91 -21.34 -8.95 5.51
CA THR A 91 -22.76 -8.67 5.79
C THR A 91 -23.01 -7.27 6.36
N ARG A 92 -22.10 -6.31 6.16
CA ARG A 92 -22.30 -4.91 6.58
C ARG A 92 -22.43 -3.98 5.38
#